data_AF-A0A961FU47-F1
#
_entry.id   AF-A0A961FU47-F1
#
_cell.length_a   1.000
_cell.length_b   1.000
_cell.length_c   1.000
_cell.angle_alpha   90.00
_cell.angle_beta   90.00
_cell.angle_gamma   90.00
#
_symmetry.space_group_name_H-M   'P 1'
#
loop_
_entity.id
_entity.type
_entity.pdbx_description
1 polymer ?
#
loop_
_entity_poly.entity_id
_entity_poly.type
_entity_poly.pdbx_seq_one_letter_code
_entity_poly.pdbx_strand_id
1 'polypeptide(L)'
;MTRWRAERRDLDGKWVLTFPGRLTRLKGHADFLAIVERLAERAIPVHGLVVGDGGRKGYAASLAAEAARRRLPVSFLGHRSDLREVMAVSDVVLSLSRRPESFGRTV
;
A
#
# COMPACT_ATOMS: atom_id res chain seq x y z
N MET A 1 6.80 -22.68 2.08
CA MET A 1 6.81 -21.41 1.33
C MET A 1 5.40 -21.11 0.86
N THR A 2 4.86 -19.95 1.21
CA THR A 2 3.47 -19.54 0.91
C THR A 2 3.29 -19.43 -0.61
N ARG A 3 2.23 -20.04 -1.16
CA ARG A 3 1.83 -20.02 -2.59
C ARG A 3 1.99 -18.65 -3.26
N TRP A 4 1.75 -17.61 -2.48
CA TRP A 4 1.80 -16.21 -2.89
C TRP A 4 3.16 -15.74 -3.44
N ARG A 5 4.30 -16.16 -2.84
CA ARG A 5 5.62 -15.77 -3.37
C ARG A 5 5.90 -16.41 -4.74
N ALA A 6 5.41 -17.63 -4.97
CA ALA A 6 5.57 -18.30 -6.27
C ALA A 6 4.75 -17.63 -7.38
N GLU A 7 3.59 -17.06 -7.05
CA GLU A 7 2.72 -16.35 -8.00
C GLU A 7 3.19 -14.91 -8.28
N ARG A 8 4.03 -14.34 -7.41
CA ARG A 8 4.51 -12.95 -7.48
C ARG A 8 6.03 -12.85 -7.68
N ARG A 9 6.51 -13.47 -8.77
CA ARG A 9 7.91 -13.36 -9.20
C ARG A 9 8.37 -11.91 -9.45
N ASP A 10 7.43 -11.00 -9.68
CA ASP A 10 7.69 -9.56 -9.78
C ASP A 10 8.24 -8.93 -8.49
N LEU A 11 8.19 -9.65 -7.36
CA LEU A 11 8.67 -9.21 -6.05
C LEU A 11 10.03 -9.81 -5.66
N ASP A 12 10.56 -10.74 -6.45
CA ASP A 12 11.83 -11.40 -6.15
C ASP A 12 12.97 -10.37 -6.07
N GLY A 13 13.75 -10.43 -4.98
CA GLY A 13 14.87 -9.52 -4.72
C GLY A 13 14.46 -8.08 -4.33
N LYS A 14 13.18 -7.83 -4.04
CA LYS A 14 12.67 -6.52 -3.61
C LYS A 14 12.15 -6.56 -2.18
N TRP A 15 12.28 -5.43 -1.49
CA TRP A 15 11.57 -5.14 -0.24
C TRP A 15 10.09 -4.93 -0.52
N VAL A 16 9.23 -5.73 0.10
CA VAL A 16 7.78 -5.70 -0.05
C VAL A 16 7.16 -4.85 1.05
N LEU A 17 6.65 -3.67 0.69
CA LEU A 17 5.94 -2.76 1.58
C LEU A 17 4.44 -2.89 1.35
N THR A 18 3.68 -3.24 2.38
CA THR A 18 2.23 -3.42 2.26
C THR A 18 1.47 -2.37 3.04
N PHE A 19 0.52 -1.72 2.37
CA PHE A 19 -0.49 -0.87 2.98
C PHE A 19 -1.84 -1.62 2.97
N PRO A 20 -2.26 -2.22 4.10
CA PRO A 20 -3.57 -2.83 4.22
C PRO A 20 -4.60 -1.82 4.71
N GLY A 21 -5.75 -1.75 4.04
CA GLY A 21 -6.91 -1.04 4.53
C GLY A 21 -7.79 -0.44 3.46
N ARG A 22 -8.88 0.18 3.92
CA ARG A 22 -9.81 0.87 3.03
C ARG A 22 -9.13 2.04 2.33
N LEU A 23 -9.33 2.15 1.03
CA LEU A 23 -8.85 3.26 0.22
C LEU A 23 -9.65 4.53 0.55
N THR A 24 -9.22 5.29 1.55
CA THR A 24 -9.76 6.62 1.87
C THR A 24 -8.63 7.64 2.04
N ARG A 25 -8.91 8.93 1.79
CA ARG A 25 -7.91 10.01 1.88
C ARG A 25 -7.25 10.14 3.25
N LEU A 26 -7.97 9.78 4.31
CA LEU A 26 -7.49 9.85 5.70
C LEU A 26 -6.51 8.72 6.04
N LYS A 27 -6.38 7.71 5.18
CA LYS A 27 -5.53 6.55 5.45
C LYS A 27 -4.06 6.72 5.04
N GLY A 28 -3.70 7.83 4.40
CA GLY A 28 -2.29 8.13 4.12
C GLY A 28 -1.72 7.40 2.90
N HIS A 29 -2.56 7.05 1.91
CA HIS A 29 -2.08 6.43 0.67
C HIS A 29 -1.11 7.32 -0.12
N ALA A 30 -1.29 8.64 -0.07
CA ALA A 30 -0.35 9.58 -0.68
C ALA A 30 1.03 9.49 -0.03
N ASP A 31 1.07 9.39 1.31
CA ASP A 31 2.30 9.20 2.07
C ASP A 31 2.95 7.86 1.74
N PHE A 32 2.15 6.80 1.58
CA PHE A 32 2.64 5.50 1.12
C PHE A 32 3.32 5.57 -0.24
N LEU A 33 2.69 6.23 -1.24
CA LEU A 33 3.30 6.43 -2.55
C LEU A 33 4.62 7.22 -2.46
N ALA A 34 4.65 8.27 -1.65
CA ALA A 34 5.86 9.07 -1.43
C ALA A 34 6.99 8.28 -0.76
N ILE A 35 6.68 7.36 0.15
CA ILE A 35 7.68 6.47 0.76
C ILE A 35 8.28 5.54 -0.30
N VAL A 36 7.44 4.90 -1.12
CA VAL A 36 7.93 4.00 -2.19
C VAL A 36 8.79 4.77 -3.20
N GLU A 37 8.36 5.96 -3.60
CA GLU A 37 9.11 6.87 -4.48
C GLU A 37 10.50 7.18 -3.93
N ARG A 38 10.60 7.65 -2.68
CA ARG A 38 11.88 7.99 -2.04
C ARG A 38 12.81 6.78 -1.87
N LEU A 39 12.27 5.60 -1.65
CA LEU A 39 13.07 4.37 -1.57
C LEU A 39 13.61 3.98 -2.95
N ALA A 40 12.78 4.06 -3.99
CA ALA A 40 13.20 3.82 -5.35
C ALA A 40 14.25 4.83 -5.84
N GLU A 41 14.10 6.12 -5.53
CA GLU A 41 15.09 7.17 -5.83
C GLU A 41 16.46 6.90 -5.18
N ARG A 42 16.48 6.22 -4.03
CA ARG A 42 17.69 5.80 -3.33
C ARG A 42 18.26 4.47 -3.84
N ALA A 43 17.78 3.98 -5.00
CA ALA A 43 18.13 2.70 -5.58
C ALA A 43 17.89 1.49 -4.66
N ILE A 44 16.96 1.61 -3.70
CA ILE A 44 16.54 0.48 -2.88
C ILE A 44 15.50 -0.31 -3.69
N PRO A 45 15.73 -1.61 -3.98
CA PRO A 45 14.77 -2.40 -4.74
C PRO A 45 13.54 -2.63 -3.88
N VAL A 46 12.47 -1.86 -4.13
CA VAL A 46 11.23 -1.88 -3.35
C VAL A 46 10.03 -2.13 -4.25
N HIS A 47 9.00 -2.75 -3.70
CA HIS A 47 7.69 -2.87 -4.33
C HIS A 47 6.57 -2.64 -3.30
N GLY A 48 5.66 -1.71 -3.62
CA GLY A 48 4.51 -1.39 -2.79
C GLY A 48 3.30 -2.26 -3.12
N LEU A 49 2.58 -2.73 -2.12
CA LEU A 49 1.30 -3.42 -2.25
C LEU A 49 0.23 -2.63 -1.53
N VAL A 50 -0.81 -2.23 -2.26
CA VAL A 50 -2.00 -1.62 -1.66
C VAL A 50 -3.10 -2.67 -1.66
N VAL A 51 -3.48 -3.10 -0.45
CA VAL A 51 -4.47 -4.17 -0.24
C VAL A 51 -5.69 -3.61 0.43
N GLY A 52 -6.83 -3.79 -0.22
CA GLY A 52 -8.11 -3.28 0.23
C GLY A 52 -8.80 -2.48 -0.86
N ASP A 53 -10.08 -2.23 -0.64
CA ASP A 53 -10.92 -1.46 -1.54
C ASP A 53 -11.50 -0.25 -0.80
N GLY A 54 -11.84 0.79 -1.54
CA GLY A 54 -12.57 1.95 -1.05
C GLY A 54 -13.93 1.98 -1.71
N GLY A 55 -15.00 2.14 -0.92
CA GLY A 55 -16.37 2.26 -1.44
C GLY A 55 -16.58 3.40 -2.47
N ARG A 56 -15.57 4.27 -2.68
CA ARG A 56 -15.52 5.28 -3.75
C ARG A 56 -14.52 4.86 -4.84
N LYS A 57 -15.02 4.31 -5.95
CA LYS A 57 -14.25 3.90 -7.14
C LYS A 57 -13.27 4.98 -7.65
N GLY A 58 -13.64 6.26 -7.56
CA GLY A 58 -12.80 7.36 -8.05
C GLY A 58 -11.50 7.58 -7.26
N TYR A 59 -11.47 7.28 -5.96
CA TYR A 59 -10.24 7.51 -5.18
C TYR A 59 -9.17 6.45 -5.49
N ALA A 60 -9.55 5.18 -5.56
CA ALA A 60 -8.66 4.10 -5.99
C ALA A 60 -8.07 4.38 -7.38
N ALA A 61 -8.91 4.79 -8.33
CA ALA A 61 -8.47 5.17 -9.68
C ALA A 61 -7.49 6.34 -9.66
N SER A 62 -7.74 7.37 -8.85
CA SER A 62 -6.82 8.51 -8.71
C SER A 62 -5.44 8.10 -8.17
N LEU A 63 -5.38 7.21 -7.19
CA LEU A 63 -4.13 6.68 -6.64
C LEU A 63 -3.37 5.82 -7.66
N ALA A 64 -4.09 4.96 -8.39
CA ALA A 64 -3.48 4.16 -9.46
C ALA A 64 -2.92 5.04 -10.58
N ALA A 65 -3.67 6.08 -11.00
CA ALA A 65 -3.21 7.04 -12.00
C ALA A 65 -1.99 7.84 -11.51
N GLU A 66 -1.95 8.23 -10.24
CA GLU A 66 -0.80 8.91 -9.63
C GLU A 66 0.44 8.03 -9.60
N ALA A 67 0.30 6.78 -9.16
CA ALA A 67 1.39 5.80 -9.17
C ALA A 67 1.90 5.53 -10.58
N ALA A 68 1.00 5.37 -11.56
CA ALA A 68 1.37 5.17 -12.97
C ALA A 68 2.09 6.38 -13.56
N ARG A 69 1.59 7.61 -13.31
CA ARG A 69 2.22 8.86 -13.76
C ARG A 69 3.65 9.00 -13.25
N ARG A 70 3.89 8.60 -12.00
CA ARG A 70 5.20 8.60 -11.35
C ARG A 70 6.02 7.34 -11.62
N ARG A 71 5.48 6.37 -12.36
CA ARG A 71 6.10 5.06 -12.65
C ARG A 71 6.55 4.31 -11.38
N LEU A 72 5.77 4.42 -10.31
CA LEU A 72 6.11 3.79 -9.04
C LEU A 72 5.93 2.26 -9.12
N PRO A 73 6.82 1.47 -8.49
CA PRO A 73 6.67 0.01 -8.39
C PRO A 73 5.59 -0.33 -7.35
N VAL A 74 4.32 -0.09 -7.67
CA VAL A 74 3.19 -0.31 -6.76
C VAL A 74 2.11 -1.13 -7.45
N SER A 75 1.61 -2.16 -6.77
CA SER A 75 0.44 -2.95 -7.19
C SER A 75 -0.76 -2.67 -6.30
N PHE A 76 -1.89 -2.36 -6.91
CA PHE A 76 -3.19 -2.28 -6.25
C PHE A 76 -3.89 -3.64 -6.38
N LEU A 77 -4.09 -4.34 -5.26
CA LEU A 77 -4.64 -5.70 -5.25
C LEU A 77 -6.15 -5.75 -5.02
N GLY A 78 -6.76 -4.60 -4.72
CA GLY A 78 -8.19 -4.52 -4.39
C GLY A 78 -8.53 -5.31 -3.12
N HIS A 79 -9.79 -5.70 -2.99
CA HIS A 79 -10.24 -6.54 -1.88
C HIS A 79 -9.62 -7.94 -1.96
N ARG A 80 -9.05 -8.40 -0.84
CA ARG A 80 -8.48 -9.74 -0.69
C ARG A 80 -8.98 -10.38 0.61
N SER A 81 -9.42 -11.62 0.53
CA SER A 81 -9.78 -12.44 1.70
C SER A 81 -8.55 -13.01 2.41
N ASP A 82 -7.47 -13.21 1.67
CA ASP A 82 -6.18 -13.75 2.09
C ASP A 82 -5.18 -12.62 2.42
N LEU A 83 -5.62 -11.65 3.22
CA LEU A 83 -4.79 -10.53 3.68
C LEU A 83 -3.64 -11.01 4.61
N ARG A 84 -3.90 -12.04 5.42
CA ARG A 84 -2.91 -12.63 6.33
C ARG A 84 -1.69 -13.12 5.56
N GLU A 85 -1.92 -13.74 4.42
CA GLU A 85 -0.92 -14.30 3.53
C GLU A 85 -0.09 -13.19 2.89
N VAL A 86 -0.72 -12.08 2.47
CA VAL A 86 0.02 -10.90 1.98
C VAL A 86 0.91 -10.31 3.08
N MET A 87 0.39 -10.18 4.29
CA MET A 87 1.20 -9.63 5.40
C MET A 87 2.36 -10.56 5.75
N ALA A 88 2.15 -11.88 5.74
CA ALA A 88 3.19 -12.86 6.06
C ALA A 88 4.37 -12.89 5.08
N VAL A 89 4.15 -12.44 3.84
CA VAL A 89 5.18 -12.34 2.80
C VAL A 89 5.72 -10.93 2.60
N SER A 90 5.16 -9.94 3.32
CA SER A 90 5.64 -8.56 3.31
C SER A 90 6.83 -8.40 4.25
N ASP A 91 7.80 -7.59 3.86
CA ASP A 91 8.92 -7.23 4.73
C ASP A 91 8.52 -6.11 5.70
N VAL A 92 7.62 -5.23 5.28
CA VAL A 92 7.07 -4.14 6.12
C VAL A 92 5.58 -3.97 5.87
N VAL A 93 4.80 -3.83 6.95
CA VAL A 93 3.37 -3.48 6.89
C VAL A 93 3.18 -2.08 7.49
N LEU A 94 2.58 -1.17 6.72
CA LEU A 94 2.46 0.26 7.07
C LEU A 94 1.01 0.63 7.40
N SER A 95 0.82 1.37 8.50
CA SER A 95 -0.44 2.00 8.87
C SER A 95 -0.23 3.51 9.00
N LEU A 96 -0.60 4.25 7.96
CA LEU A 96 -0.34 5.70 7.84
C LEU A 96 -1.62 6.53 8.05
N SER A 97 -2.55 6.00 8.85
CA SER A 97 -3.83 6.68 9.10
C SER A 97 -3.59 8.05 9.76
N ARG A 98 -3.89 9.12 9.03
CA ARG A 98 -3.92 10.49 9.54
C ARG A 98 -5.23 10.67 10.30
N ARG A 99 -5.24 10.31 11.58
CA ARG A 99 -6.30 10.77 12.49
C ARG A 99 -6.06 12.26 12.73
N PRO A 100 -7.05 13.17 12.54
CA PRO A 100 -7.09 14.33 13.40
C PRO A 100 -7.28 13.80 14.83
N GLU A 101 -6.47 14.26 15.78
CA GLU A 101 -6.78 14.08 17.19
C GLU A 101 -8.13 14.75 17.47
N SER A 102 -9.18 13.94 17.60
CA SER A 102 -10.37 14.31 18.37
C SER A 102 -10.52 13.29 19.49
N PHE A 103 -9.51 13.26 20.36
CA PHE A 103 -9.77 12.99 21.76
C PHE A 103 -9.80 14.35 22.45
N GLY A 104 -10.96 14.71 23.01
CA GLY A 104 -11.08 15.90 23.84
C GLY A 104 -12.20 16.86 23.43
N ARG A 105 -13.45 16.40 23.43
CA ARG A 105 -14.52 17.17 24.07
C ARG A 105 -15.37 16.20 24.87
N THR A 106 -15.05 16.09 26.16
CA THR A 106 -16.07 15.88 27.18
C THR A 106 -16.99 17.10 27.12
N VAL A 107 -18.26 16.89 26.76
CA VAL A 107 -19.45 17.40 27.46
C VAL A 107 -20.59 16.42 27.16
#